data_AF-A0A933UKS3-F1
#
_entry.id   AF-A0A933UKS3-F1
#
_cell.length_a   1.000
_cell.length_b   1.000
_cell.length_c   1.000
_cell.angle_alpha   90.00
_cell.angle_beta   90.00
_cell.angle_gamma   90.00
#
_symmetry.space_group_name_H-M   'P 1'
#
loop_
_entity.id
_entity.type
_entity.pdbx_description
1 polymer ?
#
loop_
_entity_poly.entity_id
_entity_poly.type
_entity_poly.pdbx_seq_one_letter_code
_entity_poly.pdbx_strand_id
1 'polypeptide(L)'
;MTGLEIQEYYHTTTFGSRVADGVYETLLDGMESEELRVNEGVHVWHYLILDDHFTWRECGRSHLCRVMDMLHMGFVDEVLFGRETVERPPKLVKAWMQTCRSRSL
;
A
#
# COMPACT_ATOMS: atom_id res chain seq x y z
N MET A 1 3.50 19.07 -3.33
CA MET A 1 2.37 18.57 -2.51
C MET A 1 2.69 17.12 -2.12
N THR A 2 2.22 16.59 -0.99
CA THR A 2 2.35 15.15 -0.68
C THR A 2 1.00 14.64 -0.20
N GLY A 3 0.48 13.60 -0.85
CA GLY A 3 -0.73 12.90 -0.45
C GLY A 3 -0.42 11.63 0.34
N LEU A 4 -1.47 11.01 0.88
CA LEU A 4 -1.44 9.71 1.55
C LEU A 4 -2.61 8.89 1.01
N GLU A 5 -2.31 7.69 0.53
CA GLU A 5 -3.28 6.68 0.10
C GLU A 5 -3.09 5.42 0.96
N ILE A 6 -4.18 4.88 1.52
CA ILE A 6 -4.17 3.63 2.31
C ILE A 6 -5.29 2.72 1.81
N GLN A 7 -4.92 1.53 1.35
CA GLN A 7 -5.84 0.45 1.03
C GLN A 7 -5.77 -0.67 2.06
N GLU A 8 -6.94 -1.19 2.46
CA GLU A 8 -7.07 -2.19 3.50
C GLU A 8 -7.98 -3.35 3.06
N TYR A 9 -7.50 -4.58 3.19
CA TYR A 9 -8.26 -5.80 2.90
C TYR A 9 -8.25 -6.72 4.12
N TYR A 10 -9.40 -6.83 4.80
CA TYR A 10 -9.55 -7.60 6.04
C TYR A 10 -10.48 -8.81 5.90
N HIS A 11 -10.18 -9.89 6.64
CA HIS A 11 -11.10 -10.98 7.00
C HIS A 11 -11.92 -11.59 5.85
N THR A 12 -11.30 -11.84 4.70
CA THR A 12 -12.01 -12.44 3.57
C THR A 12 -12.05 -13.97 3.75
N THR A 13 -13.22 -14.51 4.07
CA THR A 13 -13.41 -15.96 4.29
C THR A 13 -13.50 -16.78 3.01
N THR A 14 -13.52 -16.14 1.84
CA THR A 14 -13.63 -16.80 0.53
C THR A 14 -12.62 -16.21 -0.45
N PHE A 15 -11.70 -17.05 -0.92
CA PHE A 15 -10.76 -16.67 -1.98
C PHE A 15 -11.53 -16.46 -3.30
N GLY A 16 -11.38 -15.29 -3.93
CA GLY A 16 -12.17 -14.93 -5.11
C GLY A 16 -11.85 -13.55 -5.67
N SER A 17 -12.72 -13.02 -6.54
CA SER A 17 -12.49 -11.82 -7.36
C SER A 17 -11.96 -10.63 -6.56
N ARG A 18 -12.46 -10.40 -5.35
CA ARG A 18 -12.07 -9.25 -4.50
C ARG A 18 -10.57 -9.17 -4.19
N VAL A 19 -9.88 -10.31 -4.10
CA VAL A 19 -8.43 -10.32 -3.87
C VAL A 19 -7.69 -9.87 -5.12
N ALA A 20 -8.16 -10.31 -6.29
CA ALA A 20 -7.60 -9.89 -7.57
C ALA A 20 -7.92 -8.41 -7.83
N ASP A 21 -9.18 -8.00 -7.62
CA ASP A 21 -9.65 -6.61 -7.75
C ASP A 21 -8.76 -5.71 -6.92
N GLY A 22 -8.51 -6.06 -5.65
CA GLY A 22 -7.65 -5.25 -4.80
C GLY A 22 -6.20 -5.12 -5.28
N VAL A 23 -5.62 -6.17 -5.86
CA VAL A 23 -4.27 -6.08 -6.47
C VAL A 23 -4.27 -5.19 -7.71
N TYR A 24 -5.31 -5.28 -8.55
CA TYR A 24 -5.39 -4.48 -9.77
C TYR A 24 -5.71 -3.01 -9.50
N GLU A 25 -6.53 -2.73 -8.48
CA GLU A 25 -6.79 -1.38 -7.98
C GLU A 25 -5.49 -0.77 -7.44
N THR A 26 -4.76 -1.45 -6.55
CA THR A 26 -3.45 -0.98 -6.06
C THR A 26 -2.47 -0.71 -7.21
N LEU A 27 -2.46 -1.56 -8.24
CA LEU A 27 -1.59 -1.36 -9.39
C LEU A 27 -1.95 -0.09 -10.15
N LEU A 28 -3.25 0.13 -10.39
CA LEU A 28 -3.74 1.33 -11.08
C LEU A 28 -3.40 2.60 -10.29
N ASP A 29 -3.69 2.61 -8.99
CA ASP A 29 -3.42 3.75 -8.10
C ASP A 29 -1.91 4.06 -8.04
N GLY A 30 -1.08 3.01 -8.06
CA GLY A 30 0.38 3.14 -8.12
C GLY A 30 0.88 3.75 -9.44
N MET A 31 0.26 3.41 -10.58
CA MET A 31 0.57 4.01 -11.88
C MET A 31 0.17 5.49 -11.93
N GLU A 32 -1.00 5.84 -11.40
CA GLU A 32 -1.45 7.24 -11.31
C GLU A 32 -0.55 8.07 -10.38
N SER A 33 -0.13 7.48 -9.26
CA SER A 33 0.82 8.10 -8.33
C SER A 33 2.21 8.29 -8.95
N GLU A 34 2.66 7.34 -9.78
CA GLU A 34 3.89 7.51 -10.57
C GLU A 34 3.75 8.66 -11.57
N GLU A 35 2.63 8.74 -12.28
CA GLU A 35 2.39 9.82 -13.24
C GLU A 35 2.46 11.19 -12.56
N LEU A 36 1.81 11.36 -11.40
CA LEU A 36 1.88 12.58 -10.59
C LEU A 36 3.32 12.89 -10.14
N ARG A 37 4.09 11.86 -9.77
CA ARG A 37 5.49 12.02 -9.36
C ARG A 37 6.36 12.49 -10.52
N VAL A 38 6.18 11.91 -11.70
CA VAL A 38 7.01 12.19 -12.89
C VAL A 38 6.64 13.53 -13.54
N ASN A 39 5.34 13.81 -13.67
CA ASN A 39 4.87 14.96 -14.43
C ASN A 39 4.73 16.23 -13.57
N GLU A 40 4.32 16.08 -12.31
CA GLU A 40 4.00 17.22 -11.42
C GLU A 40 4.99 17.37 -10.26
N GLY A 41 5.94 16.44 -10.11
CA GLY A 41 6.86 16.42 -8.97
C GLY A 41 6.17 16.22 -7.63
N VAL A 42 4.95 15.68 -7.63
CA VAL A 42 4.13 15.41 -6.44
C VAL A 42 4.26 13.95 -6.08
N HIS A 43 4.88 13.67 -4.92
CA HIS A 43 4.96 12.31 -4.41
C HIS A 43 3.85 12.06 -3.39
N VAL A 44 3.01 11.08 -3.69
CA VAL A 44 1.98 10.53 -2.80
C VAL A 44 2.56 9.27 -2.18
N TRP A 45 2.53 9.17 -0.85
CA TRP A 45 2.97 7.95 -0.18
C TRP A 45 1.86 6.91 -0.26
N HIS A 46 2.15 5.77 -0.87
CA HIS A 46 1.20 4.69 -1.13
C HIS A 46 1.51 3.48 -0.25
N TYR A 47 0.63 3.22 0.74
CA TYR A 47 0.79 2.12 1.68
C TYR A 47 -0.29 1.06 1.44
N LEU A 48 0.13 -0.20 1.33
CA LEU A 48 -0.79 -1.33 1.20
C LEU A 48 -0.81 -2.15 2.50
N ILE A 49 -1.99 -2.37 3.09
CA ILE A 49 -2.15 -3.15 4.31
C ILE A 49 -2.85 -4.47 4.00
N LEU A 50 -2.14 -5.59 4.21
CA LEU A 50 -2.64 -6.93 3.93
C LEU A 50 -2.68 -7.76 5.22
N ASP A 51 -3.88 -7.98 5.76
CA ASP A 51 -4.10 -8.79 6.95
C ASP A 51 -5.10 -9.93 6.70
N ASP A 52 -4.56 -11.06 6.20
CA ASP A 52 -5.24 -12.35 6.12
C ASP A 52 -4.27 -13.47 5.69
N HIS A 53 -3.79 -14.27 6.64
CA HIS A 53 -2.81 -15.33 6.35
C HIS A 53 -3.35 -16.38 5.36
N PHE A 54 -4.60 -16.80 5.54
CA PHE A 54 -5.20 -17.83 4.70
C PHE A 54 -5.35 -17.35 3.25
N THR A 55 -5.86 -16.13 3.08
CA THR A 55 -6.09 -15.56 1.76
C THR A 55 -4.79 -15.31 0.99
N TRP A 56 -3.78 -14.67 1.60
CA TRP A 56 -2.58 -14.24 0.86
C TRP A 56 -1.48 -15.30 0.78
N ARG A 57 -1.37 -16.17 1.79
CA ARG A 57 -0.29 -17.17 1.83
C ARG A 57 -0.70 -18.52 1.25
N GLU A 58 -1.89 -19.02 1.60
CA GLU A 58 -2.32 -20.36 1.22
C GLU A 58 -3.02 -20.36 -0.14
N CYS A 59 -3.91 -19.40 -0.40
CA CYS A 59 -4.66 -19.34 -1.67
C CYS A 59 -4.07 -18.35 -2.70
N GLY A 60 -3.56 -17.21 -2.23
CA GLY A 60 -3.22 -16.03 -3.06
C GLY A 60 -1.75 -15.85 -3.41
N ARG A 61 -0.94 -16.92 -3.41
CA ARG A 61 0.52 -16.79 -3.60
C ARG A 61 0.91 -16.04 -4.89
N SER A 62 0.18 -16.23 -5.98
CA SER A 62 0.42 -15.52 -7.24
C SER A 62 0.12 -14.02 -7.14
N HIS A 63 -0.90 -13.64 -6.36
CA HIS A 63 -1.26 -12.25 -6.08
C HIS A 63 -0.23 -11.58 -5.17
N LEU A 64 0.30 -12.31 -4.18
CA LEU A 64 1.41 -11.83 -3.36
C LEU A 64 2.67 -11.55 -4.20
N CYS A 65 3.00 -12.39 -5.19
CA CYS A 65 4.11 -12.09 -6.11
C CYS A 65 3.89 -10.76 -6.84
N ARG A 66 2.65 -10.47 -7.27
CA ARG A 66 2.33 -9.19 -7.93
C ARG A 66 2.47 -8.00 -7.00
N VAL A 67 2.07 -8.14 -5.74
CA VAL A 67 2.31 -7.12 -4.71
C VAL A 67 3.80 -6.86 -4.54
N MET A 68 4.62 -7.91 -4.53
CA MET A 68 6.08 -7.77 -4.47
C MET A 68 6.66 -7.13 -5.74
N ASP A 69 6.11 -7.42 -6.91
CA ASP A 69 6.50 -6.74 -8.16
C ASP A 69 6.21 -5.24 -8.06
N MET A 70 5.01 -4.85 -7.61
CA MET A 70 4.62 -3.45 -7.42
C MET A 70 5.53 -2.71 -6.42
N LEU A 71 5.90 -3.36 -5.33
CA LEU A 71 6.85 -2.82 -4.36
C LEU A 71 8.23 -2.57 -4.98
N HIS A 72 8.73 -3.51 -5.80
CA HIS A 72 10.01 -3.34 -6.49
C HIS A 72 9.97 -2.28 -7.58
N MET A 73 8.83 -2.14 -8.27
CA MET A 73 8.62 -1.11 -9.28
C MET A 73 8.45 0.30 -8.68
N GLY A 74 8.21 0.40 -7.36
CA GLY A 74 7.95 1.66 -6.69
C GLY A 74 6.53 2.19 -6.88
N PHE A 75 5.58 1.30 -7.21
CA PHE A 75 4.15 1.61 -7.29
C PHE A 75 3.48 1.60 -5.92
N VAL A 76 4.08 0.89 -4.98
CA VAL A 76 3.74 0.89 -3.56
C VAL A 76 5.02 1.21 -2.80
N ASP A 77 4.97 2.11 -1.83
CA ASP A 77 6.15 2.51 -1.05
C ASP A 77 6.45 1.51 0.07
N GLU A 78 5.40 0.97 0.70
CA GLU A 78 5.52 0.01 1.78
C GLU A 78 4.27 -0.86 1.88
N VAL A 79 4.48 -2.17 2.10
CA VAL A 79 3.40 -3.14 2.30
C VAL A 79 3.49 -3.68 3.73
N LEU A 80 2.38 -3.64 4.47
CA LEU A 80 2.30 -4.09 5.86
C LEU A 80 1.61 -5.45 5.93
N PHE A 81 2.25 -6.41 6.61
CA PHE A 81 1.71 -7.75 6.80
C PHE A 81 1.53 -8.14 8.27
N GLY A 82 0.37 -8.73 8.58
CA GLY A 82 0.09 -9.37 9.87
C GLY A 82 0.34 -8.43 11.06
N ARG A 83 1.36 -8.71 11.88
CA ARG A 83 1.67 -7.86 13.06
C ARG A 83 2.05 -6.43 12.69
N GLU A 84 2.64 -6.23 11.51
CA GLU A 84 3.04 -4.90 11.05
C GLU A 84 1.83 -3.98 10.87
N THR A 85 0.67 -4.53 10.50
CA THR A 85 -0.60 -3.79 10.38
C THR A 85 -0.97 -3.05 11.67
N VAL A 86 -0.52 -3.52 12.83
CA VAL A 86 -0.78 -2.87 14.12
C VAL A 86 0.44 -2.08 14.61
N GLU A 87 1.65 -2.63 14.43
CA GLU A 87 2.87 -2.05 15.01
C GLU A 87 3.47 -0.90 14.18
N ARG A 88 3.24 -0.88 12.87
CA ARG A 88 3.88 0.05 11.94
C ARG A 88 3.11 1.37 11.75
N PRO A 89 1.77 1.41 11.67
CA PRO A 89 1.05 2.67 11.48
C PRO A 89 1.33 3.74 12.54
N PRO A 90 1.41 3.44 13.86
CA PRO A 90 1.75 4.45 14.86
C PRO A 90 3.13 5.10 14.63
N LYS A 91 4.08 4.36 14.04
CA LYS A 91 5.41 4.88 13.70
C LYS A 91 5.36 5.73 12.43
N LEU A 92 4.59 5.30 11.42
CA LEU A 92 4.36 6.06 10.18
C LEU A 92 3.71 7.40 10.46
N VAL A 93 2.61 7.41 11.23
CA VAL A 93 1.90 8.64 11.62
C VAL A 93 2.83 9.62 12.35
N LYS A 94 3.70 9.14 13.24
CA LYS A 94 4.71 9.97 13.90
C LYS A 94 5.68 10.61 12.91
N ALA A 95 6.15 9.85 11.92
CA ALA A 95 7.03 10.36 10.88
C ALA A 95 6.31 11.42 10.03
N TRP A 96 5.08 11.16 9.59
CA TRP A 96 4.28 12.11 8.81
C TRP A 96 4.05 13.42 9.58
N MET A 97 3.72 13.33 10.87
CA MET A 97 3.57 14.52 11.72
C MET A 97 4.84 15.37 11.76
N GLN A 98 6.02 14.74 11.79
CA GLN A 98 7.30 15.46 11.74
C GLN A 98 7.49 16.16 10.40
N THR A 99 7.21 15.47 9.28
CA THR A 99 7.28 16.03 7.93
C THR A 99 6.30 17.20 7.71
N CYS A 100 5.07 17.10 8.23
CA CYS A 100 4.10 18.18 8.16
C CYS A 100 4.55 19.40 8.97
N ARG A 101 5.11 19.19 10.17
CA ARG A 101 5.62 20.27 11.02
C ARG A 101 6.82 20.98 10.38
N SER A 102 7.75 20.24 9.77
CA SER A 102 8.92 20.84 9.11
C SER A 102 8.57 21.64 7.85
N ARG A 103 7.39 21.40 7.26
CA ARG A 103 6.87 22.15 6.11
C ARG A 103 6.05 23.38 6.47
N SER A 104 5.64 23.49 7.74
CA SER A 104 4.84 24.62 8.24
C SER A 104 5.71 25.78 8.73
N LEU A 105 7.02 25.72 8.47
CA LEU A 105 8.05 26.73 8.71
C LEU A 105 8.69 27.10 7.37
#